data_AF-A0A392S912-F1
#
_entry.id   AF-A0A392S912-F1
#
_cell.length_a   1.000
_cell.length_b   1.000
_cell.length_c   1.000
_cell.angle_alpha   90.00
_cell.angle_beta   90.00
_cell.angle_gamma   90.00
#
_symmetry.space_group_name_H-M   'P 1'
#
loop_
_entity.id
_entity.type
_entity.pdbx_description
1 polymer ?
#
loop_
_entity_poly.entity_id
_entity_poly.type
_entity_poly.pdbx_seq_one_letter_code
_entity_poly.pdbx_strand_id
1 'polypeptide(L)' 'QPNTVASWTDLKKLFLEKYFPTSRAASIRNEICDIRQCDNESLAEYWERFKQLVSSCLQHQISEQLLI' A
#
# COMPACT_ATOMS: atom_id res chain seq x y z
N GLN A 1 -15.27 10.52 26.97
CA GLN A 1 -14.13 11.44 27.18
C GLN A 1 -13.90 12.18 25.87
N PRO A 2 -13.51 13.46 25.84
CA PRO A 2 -13.26 14.13 24.57
C PRO A 2 -12.07 13.45 23.92
N ASN A 3 -12.23 12.99 22.68
CA ASN A 3 -11.14 12.52 21.82
C ASN A 3 -10.28 13.72 21.39
N THR A 4 -9.67 14.40 22.36
CA THR A 4 -8.79 15.54 22.13
C THR A 4 -7.43 15.02 21.72
N VAL A 5 -7.09 15.27 20.46
CA VAL A 5 -5.77 15.03 19.91
C VAL A 5 -4.79 16.03 20.54
N ALA A 6 -3.83 15.54 21.32
CA ALA A 6 -2.96 16.37 22.18
C ALA A 6 -1.76 16.97 21.44
N SER A 7 -1.42 16.45 20.26
CA SER A 7 -0.31 16.94 19.45
C SER A 7 -0.53 16.72 17.96
N TRP A 8 0.24 17.44 17.13
CA TRP A 8 0.26 17.18 15.69
C TRP A 8 0.70 15.75 15.34
N THR A 9 1.60 15.18 16.14
CA THR A 9 2.05 13.78 15.98
C THR A 9 0.91 12.80 16.18
N ASP A 10 0.07 13.02 17.21
CA ASP A 10 -1.09 12.17 17.48
C ASP A 10 -2.14 12.30 16.38
N LEU A 11 -2.35 13.52 15.87
CA LEU A 11 -3.27 13.76 14.75
C LEU A 11 -2.81 13.01 13.51
N LYS A 12 -1.52 13.14 13.18
CA LYS A 12 -0.90 12.47 12.04
C LYS A 12 -1.04 10.96 12.18
N LYS A 13 -0.79 10.39 13.37
CA LYS A 13 -0.95 8.96 13.62
C LYS A 13 -2.38 8.49 13.42
N LEU A 14 -3.36 9.15 14.04
CA LEU A 14 -4.78 8.78 13.91
C LEU A 14 -5.29 8.92 12.48
N PHE A 15 -4.83 9.95 11.76
CA PHE A 15 -5.14 10.14 10.35
C PHE A 15 -4.57 8.99 9.51
N LEU A 16 -3.30 8.64 9.70
CA LEU A 16 -2.69 7.52 9.01
C LEU A 16 -3.36 6.18 9.34
N GLU A 17 -3.66 5.90 10.61
CA GLU A 17 -4.37 4.67 11.01
C GLU A 17 -5.77 4.58 10.39
N LYS A 18 -6.50 5.70 10.32
CA LYS A 18 -7.86 5.74 9.78
C LYS A 18 -7.92 5.63 8.26
N TYR A 19 -7.02 6.31 7.55
CA TYR A 19 -7.08 6.43 6.09
C TYR A 19 -6.07 5.53 5.36
N PHE A 20 -4.99 5.12 6.05
CA PHE A 20 -3.87 4.35 5.53
C PHE A 20 -3.47 3.23 6.50
N PRO A 21 -4.39 2.32 6.85
CA PRO A 21 -4.14 1.30 7.86
C PRO A 21 -3.02 0.36 7.43
N THR A 22 -2.22 -0.11 8.40
CA THR A 22 -1.12 -1.06 8.17
C THR A 22 -1.60 -2.37 7.52
N SER A 23 -2.87 -2.76 7.74
CA SER A 23 -3.49 -3.90 7.07
C SER A 23 -3.60 -3.74 5.56
N ARG A 24 -3.92 -2.53 5.08
CA ARG A 24 -3.95 -2.23 3.64
C ARG A 24 -2.55 -2.32 3.04
N ALA A 25 -1.56 -1.75 3.73
CA ALA A 25 -0.15 -1.87 3.36
C ALA A 25 0.31 -3.35 3.29
N ALA A 26 -0.13 -4.19 4.23
CA ALA A 26 0.17 -5.63 4.21
C ALA A 26 -0.53 -6.37 3.04
N SER A 27 -1.80 -6.05 2.75
CA SER A 27 -2.52 -6.62 1.61
C SER A 27 -1.81 -6.34 0.30
N ILE A 28 -1.42 -5.08 0.06
CA ILE A 28 -0.74 -4.67 -1.17
C ILE A 28 0.60 -5.41 -1.32
N ARG A 29 1.36 -5.61 -0.23
CA ARG A 29 2.60 -6.42 -0.29
C ARG A 29 2.33 -7.86 -0.68
N ASN A 30 1.32 -8.49 -0.09
CA ASN A 30 0.95 -9.86 -0.44
C ASN A 30 0.53 -9.95 -1.91
N GLU A 31 -0.29 -8.99 -2.38
CA GLU A 31 -0.72 -8.91 -3.78
C GLU A 31 0.47 -8.76 -4.75
N ILE A 32 1.49 -7.99 -4.39
CA ILE A 32 2.72 -7.86 -5.18
C ILE A 32 3.51 -9.18 -5.20
N CYS A 33 3.66 -9.86 -4.06
CA CYS A 33 4.36 -11.14 -3.98
C CYS A 33 3.63 -12.26 -4.74
N ASP A 34 2.30 -12.23 -4.74
CA ASP A 34 1.44 -13.24 -5.34
C ASP A 34 1.05 -12.93 -6.80
N ILE A 35 1.42 -11.76 -7.32
CA ILE A 35 1.04 -11.34 -8.67
C ILE A 35 1.65 -12.29 -9.71
N ARG A 36 0.80 -12.76 -10.62
CA ARG A 36 1.18 -13.62 -11.76
C ARG A 36 0.45 -13.15 -13.01
N GLN A 37 1.05 -13.40 -14.17
CA GLN A 37 0.39 -13.17 -15.45
C GLN A 37 -0.82 -14.10 -15.57
N CYS A 38 -1.97 -13.56 -15.94
CA CYS A 38 -3.16 -14.37 -16.22
C CYS A 38 -3.07 -15.01 -17.62
N ASP A 39 -3.73 -16.15 -17.81
CA ASP A 39 -3.69 -16.90 -19.08
C ASP A 39 -4.13 -16.10 -20.32
N ASN A 40 -4.98 -15.08 -20.11
CA ASN A 40 -5.52 -14.20 -21.14
C ASN A 40 -4.94 -12.78 -21.10
N GLU A 41 -3.88 -12.54 -20.32
CA GLU A 41 -3.22 -11.24 -20.16
C GLU A 41 -1.94 -11.20 -20.99
N SER A 42 -1.75 -10.15 -21.80
CA SER A 42 -0.47 -9.93 -22.48
C SER A 42 0.61 -9.50 -21.48
N LEU A 43 1.89 -9.69 -21.84
CA LEU A 43 3.01 -9.23 -21.00
C LEU A 43 2.96 -7.71 -20.74
N ALA A 44 2.46 -6.92 -21.70
CA ALA A 44 2.34 -5.48 -21.54
C ALA A 44 1.27 -5.11 -20.51
N GLU A 45 0.10 -5.76 -20.56
CA GLU A 45 -0.98 -5.55 -19.59
C GLU A 45 -0.55 -5.98 -18.19
N TYR A 46 0.09 -7.15 -18.07
CA TYR A 46 0.68 -7.61 -16.81
C TYR A 46 1.66 -6.59 -16.24
N TRP A 47 2.55 -6.05 -17.07
CA TRP A 47 3.54 -5.07 -16.64
C TRP A 47 2.92 -3.76 -16.17
N GLU A 48 1.87 -3.26 -16.85
CA GLU A 48 1.13 -2.09 -16.38
C GLU A 48 0.44 -2.35 -15.04
N ARG A 49 -0.20 -3.51 -14.87
CA ARG A 49 -0.84 -3.89 -13.60
C ARG A 49 0.18 -4.00 -12.46
N PHE A 50 1.33 -4.62 -12.72
CA PHE A 50 2.43 -4.70 -11.76
C PHE A 50 2.90 -3.31 -11.31
N LYS A 51 3.15 -2.40 -12.25
CA LYS A 51 3.57 -1.01 -11.93
C LYS A 51 2.50 -0.26 -11.13
N GLN A 52 1.22 -0.44 -11.46
CA GLN A 52 0.12 0.17 -10.71
C GLN A 52 0.09 -0.33 -9.27
N LEU A 53 0.19 -1.65 -9.05
CA LEU A 53 0.30 -2.26 -7.72
C LEU A 53 1.49 -1.71 -6.92
N VAL A 54 2.68 -1.65 -7.53
CA VAL A 54 3.87 -1.07 -6.90
C VAL A 54 3.68 0.41 -6.54
N SER A 55 3.09 1.22 -7.43
CA SER A 55 2.83 2.65 -7.15
C SER A 55 1.86 2.88 -5.98
N SER A 56 0.88 1.97 -5.80
CA SER A 56 -0.07 2.02 -4.69
C SER A 56 0.58 1.75 -3.33
N CYS A 57 1.73 1.07 -3.35
CA CYS A 57 2.55 0.71 -2.20
C CYS A 57 3.45 1.89 -1.77
N LEU A 58 4.08 2.56 -2.74
CA LEU A 58 4.99 3.69 -2.52
C LEU A 58 4.29 4.92 -1.91
N GLN A 59 3.01 5.15 -2.22
CA GLN A 59 2.22 6.23 -1.61
C GLN A 59 1.95 6.06 -0.10
N HIS A 60 2.29 4.89 0.48
CA HIS A 60 2.03 4.56 1.89
C HIS A 60 3.28 4.26 2.72
N GLN A 61 4.47 4.69 2.27
CA GLN A 61 5.76 4.50 2.97
C GLN A 61 6.22 3.04 3.09
N ILE A 62 5.93 2.21 2.09
CA ILE A 62 6.60 0.91 1.98
C ILE A 62 7.92 1.14 1.25
N SER A 63 9.05 0.92 1.95
CA SER A 63 10.39 1.08 1.41
C SER A 63 10.55 0.22 0.14
N GLU A 64 11.20 0.75 -0.89
CA GLU A 64 11.54 0.01 -2.12
C GLU A 64 12.30 -1.30 -1.82
N GLN A 65 13.01 -1.34 -0.69
CA GLN A 65 13.74 -2.52 -0.22
C GLN A 65 12.85 -3.73 0.14
N LEU A 66 11.54 -3.54 0.28
CA LEU A 66 10.56 -4.60 0.56
C LEU A 66 9.81 -5.06 -0.70
N LEU A 67 10.14 -4.50 -1.87
CA LEU A 67 9.56 -4.86 -3.17
C LEU A 67 10.39 -5.92 -3.91
N ILE A 68 11.32 -6.57 -3.22
CA ILE A 68 12.23 -7.61 -3.75
C ILE A 68 11.75 -8.99 -3.32
#